data_AF-A0A7I8K2M0-F1
#
_entry.id   AF-A0A7I8K2M0-F1
#
_cell.length_a   1.000
_cell.length_b   1.000
_cell.length_c   1.000
_cell.angle_alpha   90.00
_cell.angle_beta   90.00
_cell.angle_gamma   90.00
#
_symmetry.space_group_name_H-M   'P 1'
#
loop_
_entity.id
_entity.type
_entity.pdbx_description
1 polymer ?
#
loop_
_entity_poly.entity_id
_entity_poly.type
_entity_poly.pdbx_seq_one_letter_code
_entity_poly.pdbx_strand_id
1 'polypeptide(L)'
;MIGQRCGTLYTLLGTTISSSIATTSTSMTEEDVTKLWHMRLGHMSEKGIDLLSKRGLLCGQSISKVEFCEHCILGKHKRVSFQMATHKTKGTLDYIHSNL
;
A
#
# COMPACT_ATOMS: atom_id res chain seq x y z
N MET A 1 -28.92 -15.59 -12.06
CA MET A 1 -28.91 -14.13 -11.88
C MET A 1 -29.60 -13.56 -13.11
N ILE A 2 -30.81 -13.03 -12.96
CA ILE A 2 -31.60 -12.53 -14.11
C ILE A 2 -31.51 -10.99 -14.06
N GLY A 3 -31.00 -10.39 -15.12
CA GLY A 3 -30.93 -8.93 -15.24
C GLY A 3 -32.27 -8.40 -15.75
N GLN A 4 -32.88 -7.46 -15.02
CA GLN A 4 -34.09 -6.78 -15.43
C GLN A 4 -33.72 -5.50 -16.19
N ARG A 5 -34.20 -5.35 -17.43
CA ARG A 5 -33.99 -4.12 -18.21
C ARG A 5 -35.00 -3.06 -17.80
N CYS A 6 -34.53 -1.92 -17.32
CA CYS A 6 -35.34 -0.73 -17.02
C CYS A 6 -34.84 0.42 -17.90
N GLY A 7 -35.61 0.76 -18.95
CA GLY A 7 -35.18 1.71 -19.98
C GLY A 7 -33.96 1.21 -20.77
N THR A 8 -32.89 2.01 -20.79
CA THR A 8 -31.59 1.68 -21.41
C THR A 8 -30.62 1.00 -20.46
N LEU A 9 -31.00 0.80 -19.18
CA LEU A 9 -30.14 0.23 -18.15
C LEU A 9 -30.56 -1.21 -17.81
N TYR A 10 -29.59 -2.06 -17.50
CA TYR A 10 -29.83 -3.41 -16.96
C TYR A 10 -29.52 -3.43 -15.46
N THR A 11 -30.51 -3.77 -14.64
CA THR A 11 -30.39 -3.89 -13.20
C THR A 11 -30.30 -5.36 -12.82
N LEU A 12 -29.23 -5.74 -12.12
CA LEU A 12 -29.05 -7.09 -11.61
C LEU A 12 -29.73 -7.21 -10.25
N LEU A 13 -30.80 -8.01 -10.18
CA LEU A 13 -31.42 -8.41 -8.92
C LEU A 13 -30.72 -9.66 -8.40
N GLY A 14 -29.81 -9.46 -7.44
CA GLY A 14 -29.21 -10.52 -6.65
C GLY A 14 -29.78 -10.49 -5.23
N THR A 15 -30.26 -11.61 -4.73
CA THR A 15 -30.50 -11.78 -3.30
C THR A 15 -29.15 -12.02 -2.63
N THR A 16 -28.64 -11.03 -1.91
CA THR A 16 -27.48 -11.24 -1.06
C THR A 16 -27.93 -12.12 0.10
N ILE A 17 -27.47 -13.37 0.14
CA ILE A 17 -27.56 -14.16 1.37
C ILE A 17 -26.62 -13.47 2.35
N SER A 18 -27.18 -12.64 3.23
CA SER A 18 -26.46 -12.08 4.36
C SER A 18 -26.25 -13.21 5.36
N SER A 19 -25.31 -14.12 5.07
CA SER A 19 -24.76 -14.97 6.12
C SER A 19 -24.13 -13.99 7.11
N SER A 20 -24.72 -13.89 8.31
CA SER A 20 -24.10 -13.21 9.43
C SER A 20 -22.74 -13.88 9.64
N ILE A 21 -21.69 -13.25 9.09
CA ILE A 21 -20.33 -13.59 9.44
C ILE A 21 -20.24 -13.10 10.88
N ALA A 22 -20.37 -14.02 11.83
CA ALA A 22 -19.96 -13.78 13.19
C ALA A 22 -18.46 -13.50 13.13
N THR A 23 -18.10 -12.24 12.92
CA THR A 23 -16.76 -11.76 13.22
C THR A 23 -16.63 -11.93 14.72
N THR A 24 -15.94 -12.99 15.13
CA THR A 24 -15.41 -13.11 16.48
C THR A 24 -14.71 -11.81 16.78
N SER A 25 -15.33 -10.98 17.61
CA SER A 25 -14.74 -9.77 18.17
C SER A 25 -13.68 -10.21 19.17
N THR A 26 -12.59 -10.76 18.67
CA THR A 26 -11.35 -10.78 19.42
C THR A 26 -11.02 -9.30 19.65
N SER A 27 -10.89 -8.90 20.92
CA SER A 27 -10.51 -7.55 21.31
C SER A 27 -9.24 -7.17 20.56
N MET A 28 -9.36 -6.41 19.47
CA MET A 28 -8.22 -5.92 18.71
C MET A 28 -7.54 -4.85 19.55
N THR A 29 -6.23 -4.97 19.70
CA THR A 29 -5.45 -3.89 20.31
C THR A 29 -5.37 -2.71 19.34
N GLU A 30 -5.07 -1.52 19.84
CA GLU A 30 -4.85 -0.33 19.00
C GLU A 30 -3.72 -0.56 17.96
N GLU A 31 -2.74 -1.41 18.31
CA GLU A 31 -1.65 -1.86 17.44
C GLU A 31 -2.16 -2.72 16.27
N ASP A 32 -3.07 -3.66 16.55
CA ASP A 32 -3.71 -4.47 15.51
C ASP A 32 -4.53 -3.62 14.55
N VAL A 33 -5.27 -2.65 15.08
CA VAL A 33 -6.07 -1.70 14.29
C VAL A 33 -5.17 -0.84 13.39
N THR A 34 -4.09 -0.32 13.95
CA THR A 34 -3.12 0.50 13.20
C THR A 34 -2.45 -0.31 12.10
N LYS A 35 -2.00 -1.53 12.41
CA LYS A 35 -1.39 -2.45 11.43
C LYS A 35 -2.35 -2.79 10.30
N LEU A 36 -3.62 -3.02 10.63
CA LEU A 36 -4.66 -3.30 9.66
C LEU A 36 -4.89 -2.10 8.73
N TRP A 37 -4.97 -0.89 9.26
CA TRP A 37 -5.06 0.32 8.44
C TRP A 37 -3.82 0.58 7.60
N HIS A 38 -2.63 0.31 8.15
CA HIS A 38 -1.37 0.37 7.43
C HIS A 38 -1.40 -0.52 6.17
N MET A 39 -1.88 -1.76 6.28
CA MET A 39 -2.00 -2.66 5.13
C MET A 39 -3.10 -2.23 4.16
N ARG A 40 -4.30 -1.87 4.66
CA ARG A 40 -5.44 -1.45 3.82
C ARG A 40 -5.16 -0.20 2.99
N LEU A 41 -4.35 0.72 3.51
CA LEU A 41 -3.99 1.98 2.86
C LEU A 41 -2.72 1.88 2.00
N GLY A 42 -2.27 0.67 1.67
CA GLY A 42 -1.11 0.46 0.79
C GLY A 42 0.21 0.85 1.45
N HIS A 43 0.44 0.37 2.68
CA HIS A 43 1.66 0.64 3.43
C HIS A 43 1.90 2.13 3.68
N MET A 44 0.85 2.85 4.07
CA MET A 44 0.92 4.27 4.41
C MET A 44 1.76 4.49 5.68
N SER A 45 2.44 5.64 5.78
CA SER A 45 3.20 6.00 6.97
C SER A 45 2.28 6.26 8.17
N GLU A 46 2.78 6.03 9.38
CA GLU A 46 2.07 6.31 10.63
C GLU A 46 1.49 7.73 10.65
N LYS A 47 2.27 8.74 10.25
CA LYS A 47 1.81 10.14 10.14
C LYS A 47 0.64 10.33 9.18
N GLY A 48 0.62 9.58 8.08
CA GLY A 48 -0.47 9.63 7.11
C GLY A 48 -1.75 9.02 7.68
N ILE A 49 -1.62 7.90 8.37
CA ILE A 49 -2.75 7.25 9.06
C ILE A 49 -3.26 8.18 10.17
N ASP A 50 -2.38 8.80 10.98
CA ASP A 50 -2.71 9.75 12.05
C ASP A 50 -3.51 10.94 11.53
N LEU A 51 -3.11 11.49 10.37
CA LEU A 51 -3.86 12.55 9.70
C LEU A 51 -5.28 12.11 9.30
N LEU A 52 -5.45 10.87 8.84
CA LEU A 52 -6.76 10.33 8.47
C LEU A 52 -7.65 10.10 9.69
N SER A 53 -7.10 9.61 10.81
CA SER A 53 -7.85 9.50 12.08
C SER A 53 -8.30 10.86 12.60
N LYS A 54 -7.40 11.87 12.60
CA LYS A 54 -7.74 13.25 12.98
C LYS A 54 -8.83 13.88 12.12
N ARG A 55 -8.95 13.45 10.86
CA ARG A 55 -10.02 13.86 9.94
C ARG A 55 -11.30 13.04 10.09
N GLY A 56 -11.33 12.05 10.98
CA GLY A 56 -12.47 11.17 11.20
C GLY A 56 -12.71 10.14 10.10
N LEU A 57 -11.74 9.91 9.21
CA LEU A 57 -11.88 9.02 8.04
C LEU A 57 -11.64 7.54 8.38
N LEU A 58 -11.19 7.25 9.61
CA LEU A 58 -10.91 5.90 10.10
C LEU A 58 -11.92 5.48 11.19
N CYS A 59 -13.19 5.85 11.02
CA CYS A 59 -14.28 5.44 11.94
C CYS A 59 -14.01 5.73 13.43
N GLY A 60 -13.25 6.78 13.75
CA GLY A 60 -12.91 7.15 15.13
C GLY A 60 -11.89 6.23 15.81
N GLN A 61 -11.20 5.37 15.06
CA GLN A 61 -10.17 4.50 15.60
C GLN A 61 -8.92 5.29 15.98
N SER A 62 -8.38 4.96 17.15
CA SER A 62 -7.12 5.52 17.61
C SER A 62 -5.96 4.82 16.89
N ILE A 63 -4.85 5.53 16.75
CA ILE A 63 -3.67 5.02 16.06
C ILE A 63 -2.55 4.96 17.07
N SER A 64 -1.91 3.79 17.12
CA SER A 64 -0.68 3.57 17.84
C SER A 64 0.49 3.51 16.87
N LYS A 65 1.65 3.06 17.35
CA LYS A 65 2.86 3.00 16.53
C LYS A 65 2.73 1.90 15.48
N VAL A 66 3.15 2.19 14.24
CA VAL A 66 3.27 1.14 13.22
C VAL A 66 4.53 0.32 13.49
N GLU A 67 4.35 -0.97 13.75
CA GLU A 67 5.44 -1.94 13.90
C GLU A 67 6.27 -2.11 12.63
N PHE A 68 7.45 -2.74 12.77
CA PHE A 68 8.36 -2.97 11.64
C PHE A 68 7.64 -3.67 10.46
N CYS A 69 7.76 -3.06 9.28
CA CYS A 69 7.17 -3.57 8.05
C CYS A 69 8.24 -3.70 6.96
N GLU A 70 8.65 -4.93 6.66
CA GLU A 70 9.65 -5.23 5.63
C GLU A 70 9.26 -4.67 4.25
N HIS A 71 7.99 -4.79 3.87
CA HIS A 71 7.46 -4.27 2.60
C HIS A 71 7.64 -2.74 2.48
N CYS A 72 7.52 -2.01 3.60
CA CYS A 72 7.78 -0.58 3.60
C CYS A 72 9.24 -0.25 3.36
N ILE A 73 10.14 -1.00 4.00
CA ILE A 73 11.58 -0.78 3.86
C ILE A 73 11.99 -1.05 2.43
N LEU A 74 11.68 -2.24 1.90
CA LEU A 74 12.06 -2.63 0.54
C LEU A 74 11.36 -1.78 -0.53
N GLY A 75 10.10 -1.42 -0.30
CA GLY A 75 9.29 -0.66 -1.26
C GLY A 75 9.55 0.85 -1.27
N LYS A 76 9.94 1.45 -0.14
CA LYS A 76 10.21 2.89 -0.02
C LYS A 76 11.70 3.23 0.10
N HIS A 77 12.59 2.25 0.03
CA HIS A 77 14.03 2.50 0.08
C HIS A 77 14.46 3.40 -1.08
N LYS A 78 15.09 4.53 -0.76
CA LYS A 78 15.64 5.44 -1.77
C LYS A 78 16.79 4.74 -2.49
N ARG A 79 16.74 4.69 -3.83
CA ARG A 79 17.90 4.25 -4.62
C ARG A 79 19.06 5.21 -4.39
N VAL A 80 20.17 4.71 -3.88
CA VAL A 80 21.40 5.49 -3.76
C VAL A 80 21.89 5.89 -5.15
N SER A 81 22.36 7.12 -5.30
CA SER A 81 22.99 7.56 -6.54
C SER A 81 24.33 6.84 -6.70
N PHE A 82 24.58 6.28 -7.89
CA PHE A 82 25.94 5.87 -8.23
C PHE A 82 26.82 7.11 -8.30
N GLN A 83 28.06 7.01 -7.80
CA GLN A 83 29.06 8.03 -8.07
C GLN A 83 29.31 8.07 -9.57
N MET A 84 29.38 9.29 -10.14
CA MET A 84 29.70 9.45 -11.55
C MET A 84 31.15 8.99 -11.79
N ALA A 85 31.31 7.84 -12.42
CA ALA A 85 32.61 7.38 -12.89
C ALA A 85 32.94 8.14 -14.19
N THR A 86 33.80 9.16 -14.12
CA THR A 86 34.35 9.80 -15.31
C THR A 86 35.57 9.01 -15.79
N HIS A 87 35.39 8.19 -16.82
CA HIS A 87 36.49 7.54 -17.52
C HIS A 87 37.07 8.53 -18.55
N LYS A 88 38.14 9.23 -18.20
CA LYS A 88 38.93 10.05 -19.13
C LYS A 88 40.26 9.35 -19.42
N THR A 89 40.43 8.87 -20.63
CA THR A 89 41.73 8.39 -21.12
C THR A 89 42.55 9.56 -21.65
N LYS A 90 43.88 9.45 -21.54
CA LYS A 90 44.82 10.46 -22.04
C LYS A 90 45.55 10.00 -23.32
N GLY A 91 45.70 8.68 -23.52
CA GLY A 91 46.37 8.07 -24.67
C GLY A 91 45.43 7.49 -25.73
N THR A 92 45.99 7.17 -26.90
CA THR A 92 45.29 6.49 -28.00
C THR A 92 45.16 5.01 -27.64
N LEU A 93 43.95 4.43 -27.75
CA LEU A 93 43.62 3.03 -27.39
C LEU A 93 43.66 2.65 -25.88
N ASP A 94 43.74 3.62 -24.96
CA ASP A 94 43.80 3.35 -23.52
C ASP A 94 42.53 2.71 -22.91
N TYR A 95 41.40 2.72 -23.62
CA TYR A 95 40.14 2.18 -23.11
C TYR A 95 39.26 1.67 -24.25
N ILE A 96 39.03 0.36 -24.27
CA ILE A 96 38.22 -0.33 -25.29
C ILE A 96 37.07 -1.02 -24.56
N HIS A 97 35.83 -0.59 -24.87
CA HIS A 97 34.64 -1.30 -24.43
C HIS A 97 34.32 -2.42 -25.42
N SER A 98 34.35 -3.67 -24.97
CA SER A 98 33.82 -4.80 -25.74
C SER A 98 32.55 -5.27 -25.06
N ASN A 99 31.40 -5.02 -25.70
CA ASN A 99 30.15 -5.67 -25.32
C ASN A 99 30.02 -6.92 -26.19
N LEU A 100 29.85 -8.08 -25.54
CA LEU A 100 29.49 -9.32 -26.22
C LEU A 100 28.00 -9.30 -26.62
#